data_AF-A0A3M2C2A1-F1
#
_entry.id   AF-A0A3M2C2A1-F1
#
_cell.length_a   1.000
_cell.length_b   1.000
_cell.length_c   1.000
_cell.angle_alpha   90.00
_cell.angle_beta   90.00
_cell.angle_gamma   90.00
#
_symmetry.space_group_name_H-M   'P 1'
#
loop_
_entity.id
_entity.type
_entity.pdbx_description
1 polymer ?
#
loop_
_entity_poly.entity_id
_entity_poly.type
_entity_poly.pdbx_seq_one_letter_code
_entity_poly.pdbx_strand_id
1 'polypeptide(L)'
;PLLFLAIPSLAAGYFAYESVGLGQWFDGVLVQHADHIVMTADEVAEEGSDAIHFMLHAVSEPFPMVFVVLGVFFAWFLYIKRPELPTQIAEQFSWIHRILLDKYGFDRFNDFFFAGGTRKVGQSLWKTGDVTVIDGVVVNGTANSIGLFARIFRVIQTGYMYHYAFAMIMGLLVLLTWGIWV
;
A
#
# COMPACT_ATOMS: atom_id res chain seq x y z
N PRO A 1 -15.16 24.79 -6.24
CA PRO A 1 -14.50 23.55 -5.72
C PRO A 1 -14.95 23.15 -4.30
N LEU A 2 -14.82 24.04 -3.31
CA LEU A 2 -15.16 23.73 -1.91
C LEU A 2 -16.66 23.44 -1.68
N LEU A 3 -17.55 24.24 -2.28
CA LEU A 3 -19.01 24.02 -2.22
C LEU A 3 -19.44 22.65 -2.78
N PHE A 4 -18.77 22.19 -3.84
CA PHE A 4 -19.03 20.87 -4.44
C PHE A 4 -18.60 19.71 -3.53
N LEU A 5 -17.66 19.92 -2.62
CA LEU A 5 -17.28 18.93 -1.60
C LEU A 5 -18.15 19.02 -0.35
N ALA A 6 -18.63 20.23 -0.01
CA ALA A 6 -19.45 20.45 1.17
C ALA A 6 -20.81 19.75 1.08
N ILE A 7 -21.50 19.81 -0.07
CA ILE A 7 -22.83 19.20 -0.24
C ILE A 7 -22.78 17.67 -0.06
N PRO A 8 -21.90 16.92 -0.75
CA PRO A 8 -21.77 15.48 -0.52
C PRO A 8 -21.30 15.13 0.90
N SER A 9 -20.44 15.96 1.51
CA SER A 9 -19.99 15.74 2.89
C SER A 9 -21.15 15.84 3.89
N LEU A 10 -22.06 16.80 3.71
CA LEU A 10 -23.26 16.92 4.54
C LEU A 10 -24.20 15.72 4.34
N ALA A 11 -24.42 15.31 3.10
CA ALA A 11 -25.23 14.13 2.79
C ALA A 11 -24.62 12.85 3.40
N ALA A 12 -23.31 12.65 3.25
CA ALA A 12 -22.60 11.53 3.83
C ALA A 12 -22.71 11.53 5.37
N GLY A 13 -22.58 12.70 6.01
CA GLY A 13 -22.78 12.83 7.46
C GLY A 13 -24.20 12.47 7.90
N TYR A 14 -25.22 12.93 7.17
CA TYR A 14 -26.62 12.60 7.45
C TYR A 14 -26.89 11.09 7.36
N PHE A 15 -26.44 10.42 6.29
CA PHE A 15 -26.62 8.97 6.13
C PHE A 15 -25.76 8.13 7.10
N ALA A 16 -24.59 8.63 7.49
CA ALA A 16 -23.70 7.94 8.40
C ALA A 16 -24.06 8.15 9.88
N TYR A 17 -24.95 9.10 10.20
CA TYR A 17 -25.27 9.45 11.59
C TYR A 17 -25.79 8.26 12.40
N GLU A 18 -26.80 7.56 11.89
CA GLU A 18 -27.39 6.40 12.59
C GLU A 18 -26.43 5.21 12.64
N SER A 19 -25.70 4.95 11.56
CA SER A 19 -24.86 3.73 11.45
C SER A 19 -23.50 3.86 12.13
N VAL A 20 -22.85 5.02 12.05
CA VAL A 20 -21.50 5.28 12.55
C VAL A 20 -21.52 6.17 13.79
N GLY A 21 -22.44 7.13 13.87
CA GLY A 21 -22.52 8.09 14.98
C GLY A 21 -23.20 7.52 16.23
N LEU A 22 -24.37 6.90 16.06
CA LEU A 22 -25.14 6.26 17.14
C LEU A 22 -25.08 4.72 17.09
N GLY A 23 -24.57 4.14 16.01
CA GLY A 23 -24.51 2.69 15.83
C GLY A 23 -23.33 2.03 16.53
N GLN A 24 -23.34 0.70 16.56
CA GLN A 24 -22.28 -0.13 17.16
C GLN A 24 -21.01 -0.24 16.28
N TRP A 25 -20.80 0.69 15.34
CA TRP A 25 -19.68 0.63 14.39
C TRP A 25 -18.30 0.54 15.07
N PHE A 26 -18.17 1.16 16.25
CA PHE A 26 -16.95 1.17 17.04
C PHE A 26 -16.95 0.18 18.20
N ASP A 27 -17.97 -0.67 18.31
CA ASP A 27 -18.09 -1.62 19.40
C ASP A 27 -16.94 -2.63 19.36
N GLY A 28 -16.33 -2.90 20.52
CA GLY A 28 -15.12 -3.72 20.66
C GLY A 28 -13.79 -3.08 20.21
N VAL A 29 -13.80 -1.90 19.56
CA VAL A 29 -12.58 -1.16 19.19
C VAL A 29 -12.26 -0.06 20.21
N LEU A 30 -13.30 0.63 20.70
CA LEU A 30 -13.18 1.65 21.74
C LEU A 30 -13.51 1.03 23.10
N VAL A 31 -12.49 0.67 23.87
CA VAL A 31 -12.67 0.22 25.26
C VAL A 31 -12.96 1.43 26.14
N GLN A 32 -14.24 1.77 26.30
CA GLN A 32 -14.66 2.79 27.26
C GLN A 32 -14.72 2.19 28.67
N HIS A 33 -13.93 2.73 29.59
CA HIS A 33 -14.09 2.42 31.01
C HIS A 33 -15.40 3.04 31.52
N ALA A 34 -16.17 2.26 32.29
CA ALA A 34 -17.51 2.60 32.75
C ALA A 34 -17.62 3.94 33.51
N ASP A 35 -16.52 4.44 34.06
CA ASP A 35 -16.48 5.67 34.87
C ASP A 35 -16.56 6.97 34.05
N HIS A 36 -16.48 6.90 32.71
CA HIS A 36 -16.49 8.08 31.82
C HIS A 36 -17.56 8.04 30.73
N ILE A 37 -18.61 7.23 30.90
CA ILE A 37 -19.74 7.22 29.98
C ILE A 37 -20.64 8.42 30.32
N VAL A 38 -20.54 9.49 29.53
CA VAL A 38 -21.36 10.69 29.72
C VAL A 38 -22.78 10.49 29.15
N MET A 39 -22.96 9.55 28.22
CA MET A 39 -24.25 9.02 27.72
C MET A 39 -23.98 7.79 26.85
N THR A 40 -24.78 6.74 26.98
CA THR A 40 -24.72 5.59 26.06
C THR A 40 -25.46 5.89 24.75
N ALA A 41 -24.99 5.31 23.64
CA ALA A 41 -25.63 5.50 22.34
C ALA A 41 -27.11 5.05 22.34
N ASP A 42 -27.45 4.07 23.19
CA ASP A 42 -28.82 3.59 23.39
C ASP A 42 -29.71 4.64 24.08
N GLU A 43 -29.20 5.40 25.06
CA GLU A 43 -29.94 6.49 25.73
C GLU A 43 -30.22 7.67 24.77
N VAL A 44 -29.26 8.00 23.90
CA VAL A 44 -29.40 9.08 22.90
C VAL A 44 -30.31 8.68 21.74
N ALA A 45 -30.33 7.39 21.38
CA ALA A 45 -31.24 6.82 20.40
C ALA A 45 -32.68 6.71 20.94
N GLU A 46 -32.87 6.36 22.22
CA GLU A 46 -34.19 6.35 22.87
C GLU A 46 -34.80 7.74 23.02
N GLU A 47 -33.97 8.79 23.14
CA GLU A 47 -34.43 10.19 23.21
C GLU A 47 -34.93 10.74 21.86
N GLY A 48 -34.86 9.95 20.77
CA GLY A 48 -35.43 10.29 19.46
C GLY A 48 -34.69 11.39 18.73
N SER A 49 -33.38 11.52 18.97
CA SER A 49 -32.55 12.53 18.31
C SER A 49 -32.24 12.15 16.85
N ASP A 50 -33.17 12.48 15.95
CA ASP A 50 -32.91 12.42 14.50
C ASP A 50 -31.68 13.28 14.14
N ALA A 51 -30.97 12.94 13.06
CA ALA A 51 -29.75 13.63 12.64
C ALA A 51 -29.96 15.16 12.52
N ILE A 52 -31.16 15.57 12.09
CA ILE A 52 -31.57 16.97 11.99
C ILE A 52 -31.64 17.62 13.37
N HIS A 53 -32.20 16.93 14.37
CA HIS A 53 -32.29 17.42 15.74
C HIS A 53 -30.89 17.61 16.34
N PHE A 54 -29.99 16.66 16.13
CA PHE A 54 -28.59 16.77 16.54
C PHE A 54 -27.89 17.97 15.89
N MET A 55 -28.07 18.18 14.58
CA MET A 55 -27.53 19.35 13.88
C MET A 55 -28.08 20.67 14.43
N LEU A 56 -29.38 20.74 14.71
CA LEU A 56 -30.01 21.92 15.29
C LEU A 56 -29.55 22.18 16.73
N HIS A 57 -29.36 21.11 17.51
CA HIS A 57 -28.81 21.21 18.86
C HIS A 57 -27.39 21.80 18.83
N ALA A 58 -26.53 21.32 17.93
CA ALA A 58 -25.18 21.87 17.75
C ALA A 58 -25.14 23.38 17.42
N VAL A 59 -26.16 23.88 16.71
CA VAL A 59 -26.32 25.31 16.38
C VAL A 59 -26.92 26.11 17.53
N SER A 60 -27.75 25.48 18.35
CA SER A 60 -28.45 26.12 19.46
C SER A 60 -27.57 26.23 20.71
N GLU A 61 -26.57 25.36 20.83
CA GLU A 61 -25.62 25.38 21.93
C GLU A 61 -24.62 26.54 21.81
N PRO A 62 -24.59 27.48 22.78
CA PRO A 62 -23.80 28.70 22.65
C PRO A 62 -22.30 28.44 22.71
N PHE A 63 -21.85 27.40 23.44
CA PHE A 63 -20.44 27.18 23.69
C PHE A 63 -19.68 26.75 22.42
N PRO A 64 -20.05 25.66 21.71
CA PRO A 64 -19.40 25.29 20.45
C PRO A 64 -19.52 26.38 19.38
N MET A 65 -20.68 27.03 19.28
CA MET A 65 -20.92 28.08 18.28
C MET A 65 -20.01 29.29 18.44
N VAL A 66 -19.72 29.71 19.68
CA VAL A 66 -18.75 30.78 19.94
C VAL A 66 -17.36 30.40 19.43
N PHE A 67 -16.89 29.17 19.63
CA PHE A 67 -15.58 28.73 19.11
C PHE A 67 -15.54 28.70 17.58
N VAL A 68 -16.62 28.27 16.92
CA VAL A 68 -16.71 28.28 15.45
C VAL A 68 -16.62 29.72 14.94
N VAL A 69 -17.41 30.64 15.52
CA VAL A 69 -17.40 32.06 15.13
C VAL A 69 -16.04 32.69 15.38
N LEU A 70 -15.42 32.42 16.53
CA LEU A 70 -14.07 32.89 16.83
C LEU A 70 -13.04 32.33 15.84
N GLY A 71 -13.13 31.04 15.51
CA GLY A 71 -12.24 30.42 14.52
C GLY A 71 -12.33 31.09 13.15
N VAL A 72 -13.56 31.34 12.66
CA VAL A 72 -13.79 32.06 11.41
C VAL A 72 -13.28 33.50 11.49
N PHE A 73 -13.52 34.19 12.61
CA PHE A 73 -13.03 35.55 12.84
C PHE A 73 -11.50 35.61 12.82
N PHE A 74 -10.82 34.72 13.53
CA PHE A 74 -9.35 34.64 13.54
C PHE A 74 -8.79 34.31 12.16
N ALA A 75 -9.42 33.39 11.42
CA ALA A 75 -9.01 33.08 10.05
C ALA A 75 -9.15 34.31 9.13
N TRP A 76 -10.28 35.01 9.18
CA TRP A 76 -10.47 36.25 8.42
C TRP A 76 -9.46 37.33 8.83
N PHE A 77 -9.22 37.52 10.12
CA PHE A 77 -8.31 38.53 10.62
C PHE A 77 -6.86 38.25 10.19
N LEU A 78 -6.40 37.01 10.31
CA LEU A 78 -5.04 36.59 9.99
C LEU A 78 -4.77 36.52 8.48
N TYR A 79 -5.74 36.14 7.66
CA TYR A 79 -5.52 35.95 6.22
C TYR A 79 -5.99 37.11 5.34
N ILE A 80 -6.96 37.92 5.80
CA ILE A 80 -7.50 39.04 5.01
C ILE A 80 -7.08 40.40 5.59
N LYS A 81 -7.16 40.60 6.91
CA LYS A 81 -6.85 41.91 7.51
C LYS A 81 -5.36 42.14 7.78
N ARG A 82 -4.65 41.12 8.26
CA ARG A 82 -3.22 41.19 8.62
C ARG A 82 -2.45 39.95 8.14
N PRO A 83 -2.26 39.79 6.81
CA PRO A 83 -1.57 38.64 6.21
C PRO A 83 -0.09 38.51 6.62
N GLU A 84 0.50 39.53 7.23
CA GLU A 84 1.85 39.51 7.78
C GLU A 84 1.99 38.68 9.08
N LEU A 85 0.91 38.52 9.85
CA LEU A 85 0.95 37.83 11.14
C LEU A 85 1.18 36.32 11.02
N PRO A 86 0.52 35.56 10.10
CA PRO A 86 0.80 34.15 9.92
C PRO A 86 2.28 33.83 9.70
N THR A 87 2.97 34.63 8.86
CA THR A 87 4.40 34.43 8.58
C THR A 87 5.25 34.69 9.82
N GLN A 88 4.98 35.77 10.57
CA GLN A 88 5.70 36.06 11.82
C GLN A 88 5.50 34.97 12.88
N ILE A 89 4.26 34.47 13.02
CA ILE A 89 3.94 33.36 13.95
C ILE A 89 4.67 32.08 13.49
N ALA A 90 4.68 31.80 12.19
CA ALA A 90 5.38 30.65 11.64
C ALA A 90 6.90 30.73 11.83
N GLU A 91 7.50 31.92 11.78
CA GLU A 91 8.93 32.11 12.06
C GLU A 91 9.26 31.91 13.54
N GLN A 92 8.46 32.48 14.44
CA GLN A 92 8.64 32.34 15.89
C GLN A 92 8.47 30.89 16.36
N PHE A 93 7.46 30.19 15.83
CA PHE A 93 7.16 28.79 16.13
C PHE A 93 7.57 27.85 15.00
N SER A 94 8.71 28.15 14.35
CA SER A 94 9.19 27.44 13.16
C SER A 94 9.29 25.93 13.33
N TRP A 95 9.63 25.45 14.53
CA TRP A 95 9.70 24.01 14.82
C TRP A 95 8.31 23.35 14.83
N ILE A 96 7.32 23.93 15.51
CA ILE A 96 5.92 23.45 15.51
C ILE A 96 5.35 23.55 14.11
N HIS A 97 5.49 24.72 13.48
CA HIS A 97 5.00 24.96 12.14
C HIS A 97 5.55 23.94 11.15
N ARG A 98 6.84 23.58 11.25
CA ARG A 98 7.45 22.55 10.41
C ARG A 98 6.90 21.15 10.67
N ILE A 99 6.61 20.79 11.92
CA ILE A 99 5.99 19.49 12.25
C ILE A 99 4.58 19.42 11.65
N LEU A 100 3.77 20.48 11.81
CA LEU A 100 2.43 20.54 11.25
C LEU A 100 2.46 20.53 9.71
N LEU A 101 3.40 21.26 9.10
CA LEU A 101 3.59 21.31 7.66
C LEU A 101 4.01 19.95 7.08
N ASP A 102 4.83 19.20 7.81
CA ASP A 102 5.22 17.83 7.45
C ASP A 102 4.17 16.78 7.83
N LYS A 103 2.94 17.22 8.20
CA LYS A 103 1.83 16.36 8.65
C LYS A 103 2.26 15.38 9.74
N TYR A 104 2.98 15.89 10.74
CA TYR A 104 3.59 15.12 11.83
C TYR A 104 4.62 14.07 11.38
N GLY A 105 5.07 14.11 10.13
CA GLY A 105 6.00 13.15 9.54
C GLY A 105 5.36 11.83 9.10
N PHE A 106 4.03 11.68 9.20
CA PHE A 106 3.34 10.43 8.84
C PHE A 106 3.45 10.12 7.34
N ASP A 107 3.26 11.12 6.47
CA ASP A 107 3.39 10.95 5.03
C ASP A 107 4.82 10.51 4.66
N ARG A 108 5.82 11.21 5.21
CA ARG A 108 7.23 10.88 4.98
C ARG A 108 7.55 9.46 5.45
N PHE A 109 7.05 9.09 6.63
CA PHE A 109 7.18 7.72 7.15
C PHE A 109 6.56 6.70 6.20
N ASN A 110 5.35 6.97 5.71
CA ASN A 110 4.69 6.08 4.78
C ASN A 110 5.49 5.89 3.49
N ASP A 111 5.98 7.00 2.93
CA ASP A 111 6.75 7.01 1.70
C ASP A 111 8.07 6.24 1.81
N PHE A 112 8.86 6.46 2.88
CA PHE A 112 10.14 5.78 3.00
C PHE A 112 9.99 4.32 3.49
N PHE A 113 9.08 4.07 4.43
CA PHE A 113 8.96 2.78 5.11
C PHE A 113 8.09 1.82 4.30
N PHE A 114 6.84 2.19 4.02
CA PHE A 114 5.92 1.32 3.29
C PHE A 114 6.19 1.37 1.79
N ALA A 115 6.04 2.52 1.13
CA ALA A 115 6.18 2.60 -0.32
C ALA A 115 7.63 2.27 -0.76
N GLY A 116 8.61 2.86 -0.09
CA GLY A 116 10.03 2.62 -0.34
C GLY A 116 10.47 1.21 0.00
N GLY A 117 10.02 0.66 1.14
CA GLY A 117 10.31 -0.71 1.57
C GLY A 117 9.75 -1.73 0.58
N THR A 118 8.47 -1.63 0.24
CA THR A 118 7.82 -2.55 -0.70
C THR A 118 8.47 -2.51 -2.08
N ARG A 119 8.83 -1.32 -2.59
CA ARG A 119 9.54 -1.20 -3.87
C ARG A 119 10.90 -1.88 -3.85
N LYS A 120 11.68 -1.70 -2.78
CA LYS A 120 13.01 -2.33 -2.64
C LYS A 120 12.91 -3.85 -2.54
N VAL A 121 11.96 -4.36 -1.75
CA VAL A 121 11.71 -5.80 -1.64
C VAL A 121 11.29 -6.36 -3.00
N GLY A 122 10.34 -5.72 -3.67
CA GLY A 122 9.90 -6.14 -5.01
C GLY A 122 11.04 -6.16 -6.04
N GLN A 123 11.87 -5.10 -6.07
CA GLN A 123 13.04 -5.06 -6.95
C GLN A 123 14.08 -6.13 -6.61
N SER A 124 14.31 -6.42 -5.33
CA SER A 124 15.22 -7.47 -4.89
C SER A 124 14.73 -8.85 -5.32
N LEU A 125 13.44 -9.14 -5.13
CA LEU A 125 12.82 -10.39 -5.55
C LEU A 125 12.86 -10.55 -7.08
N TRP A 126 12.62 -9.50 -7.85
CA TRP A 126 12.72 -9.55 -9.31
C TRP A 126 14.15 -9.79 -9.80
N LYS A 127 15.13 -9.01 -9.34
CA LYS A 127 16.53 -9.15 -9.78
C LYS A 127 17.17 -10.45 -9.31
N THR A 128 16.90 -10.86 -8.07
CA THR A 128 17.51 -12.04 -7.48
C THR A 128 16.77 -13.30 -7.89
N GLY A 129 15.43 -13.28 -7.88
CA GLY A 129 14.63 -14.44 -8.26
C GLY A 129 14.61 -14.65 -9.77
N ASP A 130 14.08 -13.70 -10.52
CA ASP A 130 13.81 -13.88 -11.94
C ASP A 130 15.10 -13.86 -12.78
N VAL A 131 15.84 -12.76 -12.71
CA VAL A 131 17.03 -12.57 -13.57
C VAL A 131 18.18 -13.51 -13.18
N THR A 132 18.40 -13.76 -11.89
CA THR A 132 19.56 -14.56 -11.46
C THR A 132 19.25 -16.05 -11.45
N VAL A 133 18.12 -16.47 -10.86
CA VAL A 133 17.81 -17.90 -10.74
C VAL A 133 17.17 -18.44 -12.01
N ILE A 134 16.15 -17.77 -12.56
CA ILE A 134 15.44 -18.30 -13.73
C ILE A 134 16.28 -18.11 -15.00
N ASP A 135 16.61 -16.87 -15.34
CA ASP A 135 17.36 -16.60 -16.57
C ASP A 135 18.82 -17.09 -16.47
N GLY A 136 19.47 -16.85 -15.33
CA GLY A 136 20.86 -17.24 -15.12
C GLY A 136 21.08 -18.75 -14.98
N VAL A 137 20.42 -19.38 -14.01
CA VAL A 137 20.68 -20.79 -13.68
C VAL A 137 19.88 -21.74 -14.57
N VAL A 138 18.60 -21.49 -14.77
CA VAL A 138 17.75 -22.43 -15.52
C VAL A 138 17.93 -22.25 -17.02
N VAL A 139 17.75 -21.04 -17.56
CA VAL A 139 17.78 -20.85 -19.02
C VAL A 139 19.21 -20.93 -19.54
N ASN A 140 20.10 -20.04 -19.06
CA ASN A 140 21.48 -20.00 -19.55
C ASN A 140 22.30 -21.22 -19.10
N GLY A 141 22.07 -21.75 -17.90
CA GLY A 141 22.73 -22.96 -17.43
C GLY A 141 22.39 -24.18 -18.30
N THR A 142 21.11 -24.39 -18.63
CA THR A 142 20.70 -25.47 -19.53
C THR A 142 21.22 -25.25 -20.95
N ALA A 143 21.12 -24.05 -21.51
CA ALA A 143 21.62 -23.74 -22.85
C ALA A 143 23.14 -23.95 -22.96
N ASN A 144 23.91 -23.51 -21.96
CA ASN A 144 25.36 -23.67 -21.96
C ASN A 144 25.77 -25.15 -21.78
N SER A 145 25.00 -25.91 -21.00
CA SER A 145 25.21 -27.36 -20.85
C SER A 145 24.99 -28.09 -22.17
N ILE A 146 23.87 -27.81 -22.85
CA ILE A 146 23.58 -28.37 -24.19
C ILE A 146 24.66 -27.97 -25.18
N GLY A 147 25.10 -26.71 -25.17
CA GLY A 147 26.19 -26.22 -26.02
C GLY A 147 27.52 -26.95 -25.77
N LEU A 148 27.84 -27.24 -24.52
CA LEU A 148 29.03 -28.02 -24.14
C LEU A 148 28.94 -29.45 -24.68
N PHE A 149 27.81 -30.13 -24.48
CA PHE A 149 27.59 -31.48 -25.01
C PHE A 149 27.69 -31.49 -26.55
N ALA A 150 27.03 -30.55 -27.23
CA ALA A 150 27.11 -30.42 -28.68
C ALA A 150 28.56 -30.23 -29.17
N ARG A 151 29.38 -29.45 -28.45
CA ARG A 151 30.79 -29.24 -28.79
C ARG A 151 31.62 -30.51 -28.63
N ILE A 152 31.36 -31.30 -27.59
CA ILE A 152 32.02 -32.60 -27.37
C ILE A 152 31.64 -33.58 -28.49
N PHE A 153 30.34 -33.73 -28.77
CA PHE A 153 29.84 -34.61 -29.83
C PHE A 153 30.38 -34.22 -31.22
N ARG A 154 30.61 -32.93 -31.46
CA ARG A 154 31.20 -32.44 -32.72
C ARG A 154 32.62 -32.97 -32.95
N VAL A 155 33.42 -33.18 -31.90
CA VAL A 155 34.79 -33.69 -32.04
C VAL A 155 34.82 -35.18 -32.39
N ILE A 156 33.79 -35.93 -32.00
CA ILE A 156 33.64 -37.35 -32.35
C ILE A 156 33.36 -37.53 -33.85
N GLN A 157 32.78 -36.52 -34.51
CA GLN A 157 32.60 -36.51 -35.97
C GLN A 157 33.90 -36.09 -36.67
N THR A 158 34.76 -37.07 -36.93
CA THR A 158 36.08 -36.86 -37.56
C THR A 158 36.06 -36.78 -39.09
N GLY A 159 34.92 -37.10 -39.73
CA GLY A 159 34.75 -37.02 -41.19
C GLY A 159 35.36 -38.17 -42.00
N TYR A 160 36.13 -39.08 -41.37
CA TYR A 160 36.68 -40.25 -42.06
C TYR A 160 35.67 -41.40 -42.15
N MET A 161 35.48 -41.94 -43.35
CA MET A 161 34.54 -43.03 -43.64
C MET A 161 34.76 -44.29 -42.77
N TYR A 162 36.02 -44.60 -42.42
CA TYR A 162 36.36 -45.76 -41.59
C TYR A 162 35.76 -45.70 -40.18
N HIS A 163 35.71 -44.51 -39.56
CA HIS A 163 35.12 -44.36 -38.22
C HIS A 163 33.60 -44.60 -38.23
N TYR A 164 32.92 -44.17 -39.29
CA TYR A 164 31.49 -44.43 -39.47
C TYR A 164 31.20 -45.92 -39.70
N ALA A 165 31.99 -46.58 -40.57
CA ALA A 165 31.84 -48.02 -40.81
C ALA A 165 32.03 -48.84 -39.53
N PHE A 166 33.06 -48.51 -38.73
CA PHE A 166 33.31 -49.15 -37.45
C PHE A 166 32.15 -48.95 -36.46
N ALA A 167 31.63 -47.73 -36.34
CA ALA A 167 30.50 -47.41 -35.47
C ALA A 167 29.21 -48.16 -35.88
N MET A 168 28.96 -48.32 -37.18
CA MET A 168 27.80 -49.08 -37.69
C MET A 168 27.88 -50.57 -37.33
N ILE A 169 29.05 -51.21 -37.51
CA ILE A 169 29.25 -52.62 -37.16
C ILE A 169 29.05 -52.83 -35.66
N MET A 170 29.66 -51.97 -34.83
CA MET A 170 29.48 -52.00 -33.38
C MET A 170 28.02 -51.80 -32.97
N GLY A 171 27.32 -50.82 -33.56
CA GLY A 171 25.91 -50.57 -33.30
C GLY A 171 25.02 -51.77 -33.65
N LEU A 172 25.28 -52.42 -34.79
CA LEU A 172 24.55 -53.61 -35.20
C LEU A 172 24.79 -54.78 -34.23
N LEU A 173 26.04 -55.01 -33.82
CA LEU A 173 26.39 -56.04 -32.84
C LEU A 173 25.70 -55.83 -31.49
N VAL A 174 25.69 -54.59 -31.00
CA VAL A 174 25.01 -54.22 -29.75
C VAL A 174 23.50 -54.44 -29.88
N LEU A 175 22.88 -54.00 -30.97
CA LEU A 175 21.44 -54.20 -31.19
C LEU A 175 21.06 -55.68 -31.28
N LEU A 176 21.83 -56.49 -32.02
CA LEU A 176 21.60 -57.92 -32.14
C LEU A 176 21.79 -58.63 -30.81
N THR A 177 22.82 -58.27 -30.05
CA THR A 177 23.07 -58.86 -28.73
C THR A 177 21.96 -58.46 -27.76
N TRP A 178 21.59 -57.18 -27.71
CA TRP A 178 20.47 -56.71 -26.89
C TRP A 178 19.17 -57.43 -27.25
N GLY A 179 18.83 -57.53 -28.53
CA GLY A 179 17.60 -58.20 -28.99
C GLY A 179 17.60 -59.73 -28.88
N ILE A 180 18.74 -60.37 -28.63
CA ILE A 180 18.82 -61.79 -28.29
C ILE A 180 18.63 -62.01 -26.78
N TRP A 181 19.05 -61.03 -25.96
CA TRP A 181 19.01 -61.10 -24.49
C TRP A 181 17.76 -60.45 -23.87
N VAL A 182 16.95 -59.75 -24.67
CA VAL A 182 15.60 -59.25 -24.34
C VAL A 182 14.57 -60.13 -25.03
#